data_AF-A0A7C0UDD2-F1
#
_entry.id   AF-A0A7C0UDD2-F1
#
_cell.length_a   1.000
_cell.length_b   1.000
_cell.length_c   1.000
_cell.angle_alpha   90.00
_cell.angle_beta   90.00
_cell.angle_gamma   90.00
#
_symmetry.space_group_name_H-M   'P 1'
#
loop_
_entity.id
_entity.type
_entity.pdbx_description
1 polymer ?
#
loop_
_entity_poly.entity_id
_entity_poly.type
_entity_poly.pdbx_seq_one_letter_code
_entity_poly.pdbx_strand_id
1 'polypeptide(L)'
;MRKKAASELLAQLDTVGSSGDLELQPLGDTETDPLEKRLKKVLEPLYNGRYDTSYLSPIKRTMCASYFAKKAADAAKKGDFVYARYLQRQAEHVLTGKMTDLPCQFDGASEPPPPPAPEKAKVTPEPYEEMLQNFSQQIKILSNIEVKLRHVQRTKEEAREKMQEAEKTISEIRKRSAVGKKPQGKQEDDEMEKAQALLRRAQDQLQQANHSEQELLKKKKEIETNFRKMQSHLEARKKGKGNH
;
A
#
# COMPACT_ATOMS: atom_id res chain seq x y z
N MET A 1 -25.17 -24.43 29.88
CA MET A 1 -25.77 -23.70 28.74
C MET A 1 -25.02 -22.38 28.49
N ARG A 2 -23.81 -22.43 27.92
CA ARG A 2 -23.01 -21.23 27.54
C ARG A 2 -22.24 -21.40 26.22
N LYS A 3 -22.59 -22.41 25.42
CA LYS A 3 -21.94 -22.73 24.14
C LYS A 3 -22.82 -22.47 22.90
N LYS A 4 -24.05 -21.95 23.08
CA LYS A 4 -24.95 -21.61 21.96
C LYS A 4 -25.00 -20.12 21.60
N ALA A 5 -24.60 -19.22 22.51
CA ALA A 5 -24.60 -17.77 22.23
C ALA A 5 -23.36 -17.29 21.46
N ALA A 6 -22.25 -18.04 21.47
CA ALA A 6 -21.03 -17.68 20.74
C ALA A 6 -21.05 -18.12 19.27
N SER A 7 -21.92 -19.05 18.90
CA SER A 7 -22.09 -19.53 17.52
C SER A 7 -23.04 -18.67 16.68
N GLU A 8 -23.94 -17.89 17.29
CA GLU A 8 -24.84 -16.98 16.57
C GLU A 8 -24.19 -15.62 16.26
N LEU A 9 -23.19 -15.18 17.04
CA LEU A 9 -22.44 -13.95 16.77
C LEU A 9 -21.41 -14.09 15.62
N LEU A 10 -21.03 -15.33 15.27
CA LEU A 10 -20.11 -15.62 14.15
C LEU A 10 -20.82 -15.84 12.81
N ALA A 11 -22.15 -15.91 12.79
CA ALA A 11 -22.96 -16.01 11.56
C ALA A 11 -23.41 -14.65 11.01
N GLN A 12 -23.06 -13.53 11.66
CA GLN A 12 -23.32 -12.16 11.17
C GLN A 12 -22.06 -11.47 10.60
N LEU A 13 -20.96 -12.20 10.42
CA LEU A 13 -19.75 -11.70 9.79
C LEU A 13 -19.44 -12.54 8.55
N ASP A 14 -20.39 -12.53 7.61
CA ASP A 14 -20.11 -12.96 6.25
C ASP A 14 -19.16 -11.95 5.58
N THR A 15 -17.90 -12.38 5.53
CA THR A 15 -17.05 -12.43 4.34
C THR A 15 -17.30 -11.37 3.26
N VAL A 16 -16.44 -10.34 3.25
CA VAL A 16 -16.12 -9.62 1.99
C VAL A 16 -14.63 -9.74 1.76
N GLY A 17 -14.28 -10.68 0.89
CA GLY A 17 -12.93 -10.87 0.40
C GLY A 17 -12.84 -12.10 -0.49
N SER A 18 -13.41 -12.07 -1.70
CA SER A 18 -12.81 -12.77 -2.83
C SER A 18 -13.47 -12.42 -4.16
N SER A 19 -12.61 -12.09 -5.13
CA SER A 19 -12.79 -12.23 -6.60
C SER A 19 -13.97 -11.53 -7.28
N GLY A 20 -13.68 -10.49 -8.06
CA GLY A 20 -14.57 -9.96 -9.09
C GLY A 20 -14.07 -8.63 -9.64
N ASP A 21 -13.85 -8.56 -10.96
CA ASP A 21 -13.56 -7.33 -11.70
C ASP A 21 -14.53 -6.19 -11.36
N LEU A 22 -14.01 -4.99 -11.16
CA LEU A 22 -14.83 -3.77 -11.05
C LEU A 22 -15.30 -3.35 -12.45
N GLU A 23 -16.31 -4.04 -12.97
CA GLU A 23 -17.16 -3.49 -14.04
C GLU A 23 -18.16 -2.51 -13.45
N LEU A 24 -18.03 -1.24 -13.85
CA LEU A 24 -19.03 -0.20 -13.60
C LEU A 24 -20.27 -0.50 -14.45
N GLN A 25 -21.33 -1.02 -13.81
CA GLN A 25 -22.65 -1.08 -14.45
C GLN A 25 -23.27 0.32 -14.58
N PRO A 26 -23.89 0.64 -15.73
CA PRO A 26 -24.46 1.96 -15.99
C PRO A 26 -25.79 2.12 -15.24
N LEU A 27 -25.98 3.30 -14.64
CA LEU A 27 -27.26 3.71 -14.07
C LEU A 27 -28.32 3.74 -15.17
N GLY A 28 -29.27 2.80 -15.07
CA GLY A 28 -30.35 2.62 -16.01
C GLY A 28 -31.36 3.77 -16.00
N ASP A 29 -31.79 4.10 -17.22
CA ASP A 29 -32.90 4.98 -17.54
C ASP A 29 -34.21 4.48 -16.89
N THR A 30 -34.82 5.31 -16.04
CA THR A 30 -36.24 5.17 -15.68
C THR A 30 -36.97 6.47 -15.96
N GLU A 31 -37.97 6.34 -16.83
CA GLU A 31 -39.11 7.22 -17.14
C GLU A 31 -39.01 8.73 -16.89
N THR A 32 -38.95 9.44 -18.02
CA THR A 32 -39.01 10.90 -18.17
C THR A 32 -40.24 11.52 -17.49
N ASP A 33 -39.98 12.40 -16.53
CA ASP A 33 -40.93 13.35 -15.96
C ASP A 33 -41.44 14.30 -17.08
N PRO A 34 -42.76 14.55 -17.23
CA PRO A 34 -43.29 15.47 -18.24
C PRO A 34 -42.72 16.90 -18.16
N LEU A 35 -42.12 17.30 -17.03
CA LEU A 35 -41.37 18.55 -16.90
C LEU A 35 -40.02 18.54 -17.66
N GLU A 36 -39.33 17.41 -17.71
CA GLU A 36 -38.05 17.26 -18.45
C GLU A 36 -38.24 17.40 -19.97
N LYS A 37 -39.35 16.91 -20.51
CA LYS A 37 -39.67 17.04 -21.95
C LYS A 37 -39.90 18.50 -22.35
N ARG A 38 -40.47 19.33 -21.46
CA ARG A 38 -40.61 20.77 -21.72
C ARG A 38 -39.29 21.51 -21.55
N LEU A 39 -38.46 21.14 -20.58
CA LEU A 39 -37.13 21.72 -20.37
C LEU A 39 -36.14 21.37 -21.50
N LYS A 40 -36.14 20.14 -22.04
CA LYS A 40 -35.30 19.75 -23.18
C LYS A 40 -35.59 20.54 -24.46
N LYS A 41 -36.83 21.00 -24.65
CA LYS A 41 -37.24 21.75 -25.85
C LYS A 41 -36.93 23.25 -25.78
N VAL A 42 -36.79 23.80 -24.56
CA VAL A 42 -36.37 25.20 -24.33
C VAL A 42 -34.84 25.32 -24.21
N LEU A 43 -34.18 24.23 -23.80
CA LEU A 43 -32.72 24.12 -23.69
C LEU A 43 -32.15 23.21 -24.78
N GLU A 44 -32.74 23.24 -25.98
CA GLU A 44 -32.00 22.78 -27.14
C GLU A 44 -30.74 23.63 -27.22
N PRO A 45 -29.56 23.01 -27.23
CA PRO A 45 -28.40 23.76 -26.87
C PRO A 45 -27.94 24.52 -28.11
N LEU A 46 -27.65 25.79 -27.93
CA LEU A 46 -26.79 26.55 -28.82
C LEU A 46 -25.35 25.98 -28.72
N TYR A 47 -25.14 24.66 -28.93
CA TYR A 47 -23.93 23.89 -28.55
C TYR A 47 -22.77 23.99 -29.54
N ASN A 48 -22.59 25.13 -30.18
CA ASN A 48 -21.37 25.39 -30.92
C ASN A 48 -20.78 26.67 -30.35
N GLY A 49 -20.11 26.55 -29.19
CA GLY A 49 -19.41 27.65 -28.53
C GLY A 49 -18.67 28.52 -29.55
N ARG A 50 -18.91 29.82 -29.51
CA ARG A 50 -18.42 30.78 -30.51
C ARG A 50 -17.00 31.24 -30.25
N TYR A 51 -16.52 31.11 -29.02
CA TYR A 51 -15.24 31.62 -28.57
C TYR A 51 -14.36 30.47 -28.10
N ASP A 52 -13.31 30.18 -28.86
CA ASP A 52 -12.30 29.21 -28.46
C ASP A 52 -11.51 29.73 -27.25
N THR A 53 -11.28 28.88 -26.27
CA THR A 53 -10.46 29.19 -25.08
C THR A 53 -9.26 28.23 -24.95
N SER A 54 -9.07 27.34 -25.93
CA SER A 54 -7.99 26.36 -25.96
C SER A 54 -6.60 27.00 -25.99
N TYR A 55 -6.47 28.16 -26.65
CA TYR A 55 -5.21 28.91 -26.74
C TYR A 55 -4.85 29.70 -25.47
N LEU A 56 -5.77 29.83 -24.50
CA LEU A 56 -5.51 30.56 -23.27
C LEU A 56 -4.59 29.76 -22.33
N SER A 57 -3.59 30.42 -21.74
CA SER A 57 -2.76 29.83 -20.69
C SER A 57 -3.60 29.49 -19.44
N PRO A 58 -3.18 28.57 -18.56
CA PRO A 58 -3.95 28.20 -17.38
C PRO A 58 -4.37 29.39 -16.51
N ILE A 59 -3.49 30.38 -16.35
CA ILE A 59 -3.79 31.62 -15.61
C ILE A 59 -4.89 32.42 -16.31
N LYS A 60 -4.79 32.61 -17.63
CA LYS A 60 -5.81 33.32 -18.43
C LYS A 60 -7.15 32.58 -18.43
N ARG A 61 -7.15 31.25 -18.44
CA ARG A 61 -8.38 30.44 -18.28
C ARG A 61 -9.02 30.66 -16.91
N THR A 62 -8.25 30.65 -15.83
CA THR A 62 -8.79 30.92 -14.49
C THR A 62 -9.39 32.33 -14.38
N MET A 63 -8.76 33.33 -14.98
CA MET A 63 -9.29 34.71 -15.03
C MET A 63 -10.57 34.82 -15.86
N CYS A 64 -10.61 34.15 -17.01
CA CYS A 64 -11.80 34.11 -17.85
C CYS A 64 -12.96 33.32 -17.18
N ALA A 65 -12.65 32.27 -16.41
CA ALA A 65 -13.64 31.54 -15.62
C ALA A 65 -14.17 32.37 -14.45
N SER A 66 -13.31 33.13 -13.77
CA SER A 66 -13.72 34.01 -12.66
C SER A 66 -14.63 35.15 -13.13
N TYR A 67 -14.43 35.67 -14.35
CA TYR A 67 -15.34 36.62 -14.99
C TYR A 67 -16.77 36.06 -15.09
N PHE A 68 -16.92 34.82 -15.58
CA PHE A 68 -18.23 34.17 -15.69
C PHE A 68 -18.81 33.84 -14.31
N ALA A 69 -18.00 33.39 -13.36
CA ALA A 69 -18.45 33.13 -11.99
C ALA A 69 -18.99 34.40 -11.31
N LYS A 70 -18.33 35.55 -11.51
CA LYS A 70 -18.79 36.86 -11.01
C LYS A 70 -20.13 37.25 -11.63
N LYS A 71 -20.26 37.13 -12.96
CA LYS A 71 -21.54 37.38 -13.64
C LYS A 71 -22.65 36.43 -13.19
N ALA A 72 -22.32 35.17 -12.93
CA ALA A 72 -23.27 34.18 -12.43
C ALA A 72 -23.77 34.56 -11.03
N ALA A 73 -22.87 35.00 -10.15
CA ALA A 73 -23.23 35.50 -8.83
C ALA A 73 -24.13 36.75 -8.91
N ASP A 74 -23.84 37.68 -9.81
CA ASP A 74 -24.67 38.88 -10.03
C ASP A 74 -26.05 38.54 -10.61
N ALA A 75 -26.14 37.54 -11.49
CA ALA A 75 -27.41 37.04 -12.02
C ALA A 75 -28.25 36.34 -10.93
N ALA A 76 -27.63 35.51 -10.10
CA ALA A 76 -28.28 34.83 -8.98
C ALA A 76 -28.81 35.83 -7.94
N LYS A 77 -28.06 36.90 -7.64
CA LYS A 77 -28.51 37.99 -6.75
C LYS A 77 -29.74 38.74 -7.29
N LYS A 78 -29.93 38.76 -8.61
CA LYS A 78 -31.09 39.37 -9.28
C LYS A 78 -32.27 38.40 -9.45
N GLY A 79 -32.15 37.17 -8.92
CA GLY A 79 -33.17 36.12 -9.03
C GLY A 79 -33.17 35.34 -10.35
N ASP A 80 -32.19 35.57 -11.23
CA ASP A 80 -32.07 34.88 -12.52
C ASP A 80 -31.16 33.65 -12.39
N PHE A 81 -31.71 32.59 -11.79
CA PHE A 81 -30.98 31.35 -11.53
C PHE A 81 -30.68 30.55 -12.80
N VAL A 82 -31.51 30.68 -13.85
CA VAL A 82 -31.31 29.99 -15.13
C VAL A 82 -30.08 30.58 -15.83
N TYR A 83 -30.00 31.91 -15.89
CA TYR A 83 -28.84 32.58 -16.47
C TYR A 83 -27.58 32.41 -15.61
N ALA A 84 -27.70 32.40 -14.28
CA ALA A 84 -26.58 32.09 -13.40
C ALA A 84 -25.99 30.69 -13.67
N ARG A 85 -26.85 29.68 -13.82
CA ARG A 85 -26.41 28.31 -14.15
C ARG A 85 -25.78 28.22 -15.54
N TYR A 86 -26.32 28.95 -16.52
CA TYR A 86 -25.72 29.06 -17.85
C TYR A 86 -24.30 29.65 -17.77
N LEU A 87 -24.11 30.74 -17.01
CA LEU A 87 -22.79 31.37 -16.84
C LEU A 87 -21.80 30.47 -16.07
N GLN A 88 -22.27 29.68 -15.10
CA GLN A 88 -21.44 28.66 -14.44
C GLN A 88 -20.92 27.62 -15.43
N ARG A 89 -21.76 27.14 -16.36
CA ARG A 89 -21.31 26.23 -17.43
C ARG A 89 -20.27 26.87 -18.32
N GLN A 90 -20.40 28.17 -18.64
CA GLN A 90 -19.36 28.88 -19.37
C GLN A 90 -18.03 28.90 -18.59
N ALA A 91 -18.06 29.10 -17.26
CA ALA A 91 -16.85 29.03 -16.44
C ALA A 91 -16.18 27.65 -16.46
N GLU A 92 -16.96 26.57 -16.40
CA GLU A 92 -16.47 25.19 -16.51
C GLU A 92 -15.85 24.90 -17.88
N HIS A 93 -16.46 25.40 -18.95
CA HIS A 93 -15.92 25.28 -20.30
C HIS A 93 -14.55 25.94 -20.42
N VAL A 94 -14.40 27.17 -19.89
CA VAL A 94 -13.11 27.86 -19.88
C VAL A 94 -12.04 27.06 -19.14
N LEU A 95 -12.36 26.55 -17.94
CA LEU A 95 -11.40 25.78 -17.14
C LEU A 95 -10.94 24.50 -17.85
N THR A 96 -11.85 23.86 -18.58
CA THR A 96 -11.58 22.64 -19.36
C THR A 96 -11.01 22.93 -20.76
N GLY A 97 -10.84 24.20 -21.12
CA GLY A 97 -10.33 24.61 -22.44
C GLY A 97 -11.33 24.38 -23.59
N LYS A 98 -12.62 24.21 -23.28
CA LYS A 98 -13.71 24.07 -24.24
C LYS A 98 -14.24 25.44 -24.68
N MET A 99 -14.83 25.48 -25.87
CA MET A 99 -15.40 26.71 -26.41
C MET A 99 -16.54 27.25 -25.53
N THR A 100 -16.65 28.57 -25.49
CA THR A 100 -17.68 29.32 -24.76
C THR A 100 -18.61 30.06 -25.71
N ASP A 101 -19.84 30.30 -25.28
CA ASP A 101 -20.86 30.99 -26.07
C ASP A 101 -20.78 32.51 -25.97
N LEU A 102 -20.11 33.02 -24.92
CA LEU A 102 -19.92 34.44 -24.65
C LEU A 102 -18.43 34.77 -24.58
N PRO A 103 -18.02 35.99 -24.99
CA PRO A 103 -16.64 36.42 -24.77
C PRO A 103 -16.43 36.73 -23.29
N CYS A 104 -15.32 36.27 -22.73
CA CYS A 104 -14.85 36.75 -21.43
C CYS A 104 -14.02 38.02 -21.60
N GLN A 105 -14.21 38.97 -20.70
CA GLN A 105 -13.42 40.21 -20.65
C GLN A 105 -12.60 40.17 -19.36
N PHE A 106 -11.29 40.06 -19.52
CA PHE A 106 -10.35 40.25 -18.44
C PHE A 106 -9.27 41.20 -18.93
N ASP A 107 -9.01 42.25 -18.15
CA ASP A 107 -7.88 43.13 -18.41
C ASP A 107 -6.64 42.25 -18.38
N GLY A 108 -5.90 42.23 -19.49
CA GLY A 108 -4.72 41.41 -19.67
C GLY A 108 -3.69 41.79 -18.62
N ALA A 109 -3.75 41.14 -17.46
CA ALA A 109 -2.69 41.22 -16.47
C ALA A 109 -1.43 40.69 -17.15
N SER A 110 -0.37 41.49 -17.10
CA SER A 110 0.98 41.12 -17.52
C SER A 110 1.26 39.71 -17.06
N GLU A 111 1.62 38.82 -17.99
CA GLU A 111 2.01 37.46 -17.61
C GLU A 111 3.07 37.59 -16.51
N PRO A 112 2.87 36.98 -15.33
CA PRO A 112 3.90 36.99 -14.31
C PRO A 112 5.18 36.49 -14.98
N PRO A 113 6.34 37.13 -14.75
CA PRO A 113 7.57 36.70 -15.36
C PRO A 113 7.71 35.20 -15.15
N PRO A 114 8.16 34.44 -16.17
CA PRO A 114 8.35 33.01 -16.02
C PRO A 114 9.15 32.80 -14.72
N PRO A 115 8.74 31.85 -13.86
CA PRO A 115 9.53 31.54 -12.69
C PRO A 115 10.98 31.36 -13.14
N PRO A 116 11.98 31.89 -12.39
CA PRO A 116 13.37 31.70 -12.76
C PRO A 116 13.54 30.23 -13.10
N ALA A 117 14.04 29.95 -14.30
CA ALA A 117 14.29 28.59 -14.74
C ALA A 117 14.96 27.90 -13.55
N PRO A 118 14.42 26.76 -13.06
CA PRO A 118 14.99 26.13 -11.88
C PRO A 118 16.47 26.06 -12.17
N GLU A 119 17.28 26.73 -11.34
CA GLU A 119 18.71 26.52 -11.38
C GLU A 119 18.81 25.02 -11.47
N LYS A 120 19.39 24.52 -12.57
CA LYS A 120 19.70 23.11 -12.69
C LYS A 120 20.69 22.91 -11.56
N ALA A 121 20.19 22.71 -10.34
CA ALA A 121 20.90 22.11 -9.27
C ALA A 121 21.33 20.84 -9.95
N LYS A 122 22.62 20.77 -10.31
CA LYS A 122 23.29 19.58 -10.76
C LYS A 122 23.30 18.64 -9.56
N VAL A 123 22.12 18.26 -9.08
CA VAL A 123 21.90 17.07 -8.32
C VAL A 123 21.92 16.03 -9.42
N THR A 124 23.12 15.54 -9.70
CA THR A 124 23.28 14.28 -10.42
C THR A 124 22.28 13.28 -9.79
N PRO A 125 21.29 12.77 -10.54
CA PRO A 125 20.32 11.83 -10.00
C PRO A 125 20.96 10.51 -9.60
N GLU A 126 22.06 10.14 -10.28
CA GLU A 126 22.78 8.87 -10.14
C GLU A 126 23.08 8.48 -8.68
N PRO A 127 23.75 9.30 -7.85
CA PRO A 127 24.08 8.91 -6.48
C PRO A 127 22.84 8.75 -5.56
N TYR A 128 21.68 9.28 -5.93
CA TYR A 128 20.45 9.10 -5.15
C TYR A 128 19.68 7.86 -5.59
N GLU A 129 19.61 7.59 -6.89
CA GLU A 129 18.99 6.37 -7.42
C GLU A 129 19.76 5.11 -7.02
N GLU A 130 21.10 5.10 -7.12
CA GLU A 130 21.93 3.98 -6.64
C GLU A 130 21.74 3.74 -5.15
N MET A 131 21.62 4.82 -4.36
CA MET A 131 21.37 4.71 -2.93
C MET A 131 19.99 4.12 -2.65
N LEU A 132 18.94 4.59 -3.32
CA LEU A 132 17.59 4.03 -3.17
C LEU A 132 17.51 2.56 -3.58
N GLN A 133 18.21 2.17 -4.65
CA GLN A 133 18.31 0.77 -5.06
C GLN A 133 19.01 -0.08 -3.99
N ASN A 134 20.13 0.40 -3.43
CA ASN A 134 20.84 -0.27 -2.35
C ASN A 134 19.96 -0.41 -1.09
N PHE A 135 19.24 0.65 -0.70
CA PHE A 135 18.26 0.59 0.39
C PHE A 135 17.18 -0.47 0.14
N SER A 136 16.59 -0.47 -1.06
CA SER A 136 15.56 -1.45 -1.44
C SER A 136 16.07 -2.89 -1.36
N GLN A 137 17.29 -3.14 -1.85
CA GLN A 137 17.93 -4.45 -1.75
C GLN A 137 18.18 -4.87 -0.31
N GLN A 138 18.71 -3.97 0.53
CA GLN A 138 18.97 -4.27 1.94
C GLN A 138 17.68 -4.53 2.74
N ILE A 139 16.59 -3.81 2.45
CA ILE A 139 15.27 -4.06 3.03
C ILE A 139 14.76 -5.46 2.65
N LYS A 140 14.88 -5.84 1.37
CA LYS A 140 14.51 -7.19 0.91
C LYS A 140 15.32 -8.28 1.63
N ILE A 141 16.63 -8.05 1.80
CA ILE A 141 17.49 -9.00 2.52
C ILE A 141 17.07 -9.11 4.00
N LEU A 142 16.80 -7.99 4.68
CA LEU A 142 16.32 -8.00 6.06
C LEU A 142 15.00 -8.75 6.20
N SER A 143 14.03 -8.48 5.33
CA SER A 143 12.73 -9.17 5.34
C SER A 143 12.91 -10.69 5.16
N ASN A 144 13.80 -11.11 4.26
CA ASN A 144 14.13 -12.53 4.08
C ASN A 144 14.82 -13.13 5.32
N ILE A 145 15.73 -12.39 5.96
CA ILE A 145 16.36 -12.82 7.22
C ILE A 145 15.31 -13.03 8.32
N GLU A 146 14.31 -12.15 8.45
CA GLU A 146 13.24 -12.29 9.44
C GLU A 146 12.34 -13.50 9.18
N VAL A 147 12.04 -13.80 7.91
CA VAL A 147 11.34 -15.03 7.55
C VAL A 147 12.17 -16.26 7.92
N LYS A 148 13.47 -16.25 7.62
CA LYS A 148 14.39 -17.34 7.97
C LYS A 148 14.53 -17.53 9.48
N LEU A 149 14.62 -16.45 10.25
CA LEU A 149 14.68 -16.51 11.72
C LEU A 149 13.41 -17.13 12.32
N ARG A 150 12.22 -16.77 11.81
CA ARG A 150 10.97 -17.42 12.23
C ARG A 150 10.95 -18.90 11.89
N HIS A 151 11.46 -19.29 10.72
CA HIS A 151 11.58 -20.71 10.37
C HIS A 151 12.53 -21.45 11.30
N VAL A 152 13.70 -20.87 11.59
CA VAL A 152 14.68 -21.42 12.54
C VAL A 152 14.09 -21.58 13.94
N GLN A 153 13.29 -20.61 14.41
CA GLN A 153 12.59 -20.72 15.69
C GLN A 153 11.63 -21.91 15.72
N ARG A 154 10.80 -22.09 14.67
CA ARG A 154 9.92 -23.27 14.55
C ARG A 154 10.72 -24.57 14.55
N THR A 155 11.81 -24.64 13.78
CA THR A 155 12.68 -25.82 13.77
C THR A 155 13.27 -26.13 15.14
N LYS A 156 13.62 -25.10 15.94
CA LYS A 156 14.10 -25.28 17.31
C LYS A 156 13.01 -25.81 18.24
N GLU A 157 11.78 -25.32 18.11
CA GLU A 157 10.62 -25.80 18.86
C GLU A 157 10.32 -27.26 18.53
N GLU A 158 10.18 -27.59 17.24
CA GLU A 158 9.95 -28.96 16.75
C GLU A 158 11.07 -29.93 17.20
N ALA A 159 12.33 -29.48 17.14
CA ALA A 159 13.46 -30.29 17.61
C ALA A 159 13.38 -30.55 19.12
N ARG A 160 13.01 -29.54 19.93
CA ARG A 160 12.83 -29.70 21.38
C ARG A 160 11.69 -30.65 21.72
N GLU A 161 10.57 -30.57 20.99
CA GLU A 161 9.45 -31.51 21.17
C GLU A 161 9.88 -32.95 20.87
N LYS A 162 10.57 -33.19 19.75
CA LYS A 162 11.12 -34.51 19.40
C LYS A 162 12.12 -35.02 20.43
N MET A 163 12.96 -34.14 20.99
CA MET A 163 13.87 -34.52 22.08
C MET A 163 13.09 -34.98 23.31
N GLN A 164 12.08 -34.23 23.74
CA GLN A 164 11.26 -34.59 24.90
C GLN A 164 10.49 -35.90 24.69
N GLU A 165 9.95 -36.12 23.49
CA GLU A 165 9.27 -37.36 23.13
C GLU A 165 10.23 -38.56 23.14
N ALA A 166 11.42 -38.40 22.54
CA ALA A 166 12.46 -39.43 22.56
C ALA A 166 12.94 -39.74 23.99
N GLU A 167 13.16 -38.73 24.83
CA GLU A 167 13.56 -38.90 26.23
C GLU A 167 12.48 -39.61 27.06
N LYS A 168 11.20 -39.25 26.86
CA LYS A 168 10.06 -39.96 27.48
C LYS A 168 10.06 -41.42 27.07
N THR A 169 10.17 -41.70 25.77
CA THR A 169 10.18 -43.06 25.21
C THR A 169 11.33 -43.89 25.80
N ILE A 170 12.55 -43.34 25.83
CA ILE A 170 13.72 -43.96 26.46
C ILE A 170 13.46 -44.24 27.94
N SER A 171 12.86 -43.29 28.68
CA SER A 171 12.55 -43.47 30.10
C SER A 171 11.51 -44.56 30.34
N GLU A 172 10.51 -44.68 29.47
CA GLU A 172 9.48 -45.71 29.56
C GLU A 172 10.03 -47.09 29.26
N ILE A 173 10.85 -47.23 28.21
CA ILE A 173 11.53 -48.49 27.87
C ILE A 173 12.38 -48.93 29.07
N ARG A 174 13.21 -48.04 29.62
CA ARG A 174 14.03 -48.34 30.81
C ARG A 174 13.20 -48.79 32.01
N LYS A 175 12.05 -48.17 32.25
CA LYS A 175 11.12 -48.57 33.33
C LYS A 175 10.51 -49.95 33.06
N ARG A 176 10.11 -50.25 31.83
CA ARG A 176 9.53 -51.56 31.45
C ARG A 176 10.56 -52.68 31.63
N SER A 177 11.79 -52.46 31.16
CA SER A 177 12.88 -53.42 31.31
C SER A 177 13.27 -53.62 32.79
N ALA A 178 13.15 -52.60 33.64
CA ALA A 178 13.42 -52.71 35.08
C ALA A 178 12.31 -53.44 35.89
N VAL A 179 11.06 -53.42 35.42
CA VAL A 179 9.89 -54.00 36.15
C VAL A 179 9.62 -55.47 35.77
N GLY A 180 10.42 -56.06 34.88
CA GLY A 180 10.52 -57.52 34.75
C GLY A 180 9.30 -58.25 34.16
N LYS A 181 8.54 -57.63 33.25
CA LYS A 181 7.52 -58.35 32.47
C LYS A 181 8.13 -58.89 31.16
N LYS A 182 8.70 -60.10 31.23
CA LYS A 182 9.22 -60.97 30.15
C LYS A 182 9.98 -60.31 28.97
N PRO A 183 11.21 -60.74 28.69
CA PRO A 183 12.03 -60.12 27.64
C PRO A 183 11.45 -60.37 26.25
N GLN A 184 10.92 -59.33 25.61
CA GLN A 184 10.91 -59.23 24.14
C GLN A 184 12.23 -58.59 23.69
N GLY A 185 13.37 -59.12 24.15
CA GLY A 185 14.68 -58.42 24.14
C GLY A 185 15.03 -57.72 22.82
N LYS A 186 14.78 -58.36 21.68
CA LYS A 186 15.03 -57.74 20.36
C LYS A 186 14.12 -56.55 20.05
N GLN A 187 12.85 -56.61 20.43
CA GLN A 187 11.89 -55.54 20.14
C GLN A 187 12.11 -54.32 21.03
N GLU A 188 12.46 -54.53 22.32
CA GLU A 188 12.83 -53.42 23.22
C GLU A 188 14.16 -52.78 22.81
N ASP A 189 15.15 -53.57 22.38
CA ASP A 189 16.43 -53.05 21.88
C ASP A 189 16.24 -52.22 20.60
N ASP A 190 15.42 -52.70 19.65
CA ASP A 190 15.08 -51.98 18.42
C ASP A 190 14.32 -50.66 18.72
N GLU A 191 13.40 -50.68 19.67
CA GLU A 191 12.67 -49.48 20.12
C GLU A 191 13.60 -48.47 20.81
N MET A 192 14.53 -48.96 21.63
CA MET A 192 15.54 -48.14 22.29
C MET A 192 16.49 -47.50 21.27
N GLU A 193 16.96 -48.25 20.27
CA GLU A 193 17.81 -47.74 19.21
C GLU A 193 17.09 -46.65 18.38
N LYS A 194 15.83 -46.88 18.01
CA LYS A 194 15.00 -45.88 17.31
C LYS A 194 14.84 -44.60 18.13
N ALA A 195 14.56 -44.71 19.42
CA ALA A 195 14.39 -43.54 20.28
C ALA A 195 15.71 -42.78 20.47
N GLN A 196 16.84 -43.47 20.62
CA GLN A 196 18.15 -42.84 20.66
C GLN A 196 18.53 -42.17 19.34
N ALA A 197 18.22 -42.79 18.20
CA ALA A 197 18.44 -42.20 16.88
C ALA A 197 17.59 -40.95 16.68
N LEU A 198 16.33 -40.95 17.14
CA LEU A 198 15.46 -39.78 17.13
C LEU A 198 16.03 -38.65 17.99
N LEU A 199 16.51 -38.97 19.21
CA LEU A 199 17.13 -38.00 20.10
C LEU A 199 18.37 -37.34 19.47
N ARG A 200 19.27 -38.15 18.90
CA ARG A 200 20.47 -37.64 18.21
C ARG A 200 20.11 -36.74 17.04
N ARG A 201 19.19 -37.15 16.17
CA ARG A 201 18.73 -36.33 15.04
C ARG A 201 18.13 -35.02 15.50
N ALA A 202 17.34 -35.03 16.57
CA ALA A 202 16.73 -33.82 17.12
C ALA A 202 17.79 -32.88 17.74
N GLN A 203 18.81 -33.42 18.41
CA GLN A 203 19.95 -32.65 18.90
C GLN A 203 20.75 -32.01 17.76
N ASP A 204 21.04 -32.76 16.69
CA ASP A 204 21.73 -32.25 15.51
C ASP A 204 20.93 -31.14 14.83
N GLN A 205 19.61 -31.33 14.68
CA GLN A 205 18.70 -30.31 14.15
C GLN A 205 18.73 -29.03 15.00
N LEU A 206 18.72 -29.16 16.34
CA LEU A 206 18.78 -28.01 17.24
C LEU A 206 20.13 -27.29 17.12
N GLN A 207 21.24 -28.02 17.02
CA GLN A 207 22.57 -27.43 16.84
C GLN A 207 22.68 -26.67 15.51
N GLN A 208 22.23 -27.28 14.41
CA GLN A 208 22.21 -26.64 13.10
C GLN A 208 21.33 -25.38 13.09
N ALA A 209 20.16 -25.46 13.73
CA ALA A 209 19.26 -24.32 13.84
C ALA A 209 19.88 -23.18 14.67
N ASN A 210 20.57 -23.48 15.77
CA ASN A 210 21.31 -22.48 16.56
C ASN A 210 22.44 -21.83 15.76
N HIS A 211 23.19 -22.62 14.98
CA HIS A 211 24.25 -22.07 14.12
C HIS A 211 23.66 -21.16 13.03
N SER A 212 22.56 -21.58 12.40
CA SER A 212 21.84 -20.77 11.41
C SER A 212 21.31 -19.47 12.02
N GLU A 213 20.77 -19.50 13.24
CA GLU A 213 20.32 -18.31 13.97
C GLU A 213 21.45 -17.31 14.18
N GLN A 214 22.62 -17.78 14.64
CA GLN A 214 23.79 -16.92 14.86
C GLN A 214 24.25 -16.23 13.58
N GLU A 215 24.36 -16.98 12.48
CA GLU A 215 24.75 -16.44 11.17
C GLU A 215 23.74 -15.41 10.65
N LEU A 216 22.44 -15.68 10.80
CA LEU A 216 21.37 -14.75 10.42
C LEU A 216 21.39 -13.47 11.27
N LEU A 217 21.59 -13.59 12.58
CA LEU A 217 21.70 -12.43 13.48
C LEU A 217 22.95 -11.59 13.19
N LYS A 218 24.07 -12.23 12.84
CA LYS A 218 25.29 -11.52 12.41
C LYS A 218 25.04 -10.72 11.14
N LYS A 219 24.45 -11.34 10.11
CA LYS A 219 24.06 -10.66 8.87
C LYS A 219 23.07 -9.51 9.11
N LYS A 220 22.09 -9.71 10.00
CA LYS A 220 21.15 -8.65 10.39
C LYS A 220 21.89 -7.44 10.97
N LYS A 221 22.81 -7.65 11.91
CA LYS A 221 23.62 -6.58 12.52
C LYS A 221 24.50 -5.84 11.50
N GLU A 222 25.11 -6.57 10.56
CA GLU A 222 25.91 -5.96 9.49
C GLU A 222 25.05 -5.03 8.62
N ILE A 223 23.86 -5.46 8.24
CA ILE A 223 22.93 -4.66 7.44
C ILE A 223 22.43 -3.44 8.23
N GLU A 224 22.05 -3.61 9.51
CA GLU A 224 21.64 -2.49 10.37
C GLU A 224 22.76 -1.44 10.53
N THR A 225 24.01 -1.90 10.63
CA THR A 225 25.17 -1.01 10.69
C THR A 225 25.35 -0.24 9.39
N ASN A 226 25.16 -0.90 8.23
CA ASN A 226 25.21 -0.25 6.92
C ASN A 226 24.08 0.79 6.76
N PHE A 227 22.87 0.49 7.22
CA PHE A 227 21.78 1.47 7.25
C PHE A 227 22.12 2.71 8.05
N ARG A 228 22.69 2.55 9.26
CA ARG A 228 23.11 3.70 10.09
C ARG A 228 24.19 4.55 9.41
N LYS A 229 25.17 3.91 8.75
CA LYS A 229 26.21 4.61 7.98
C LYS A 229 25.61 5.40 6.81
N MET A 230 24.67 4.81 6.08
CA MET A 230 24.01 5.50 4.97
C MET A 230 23.16 6.68 5.46
N GLN A 231 22.45 6.51 6.58
CA GLN A 231 21.67 7.59 7.20
C GLN A 231 22.58 8.75 7.65
N SER A 232 23.71 8.47 8.28
CA SER A 232 24.66 9.52 8.68
C SER A 232 25.27 10.26 7.48
N HIS A 233 25.58 9.56 6.39
CA HIS A 233 26.02 10.19 5.14
C HIS A 233 24.96 11.12 4.53
N LEU A 234 23.68 10.74 4.57
CA LEU A 234 22.57 11.58 4.11
C LEU A 234 22.39 12.83 4.97
N GLU A 235 22.46 12.68 6.29
CA GLU A 235 22.33 13.79 7.24
C GLU A 235 23.52 14.77 7.14
N ALA A 236 24.74 14.27 6.97
CA ALA A 236 25.94 15.09 6.76
C ALA A 236 25.85 15.90 5.45
N ARG A 237 25.36 15.29 4.36
CA ARG A 237 25.11 16.00 3.09
C ARG A 237 24.04 17.08 3.20
N LYS A 238 22.99 16.88 4.02
CA LYS A 238 21.97 17.91 4.28
C LYS A 238 22.54 19.11 5.03
N LYS A 239 23.43 18.89 6.00
CA LYS A 239 24.08 19.98 6.76
C LYS A 239 25.13 20.74 5.94
N GLY A 240 25.81 20.09 5.00
CA GLY A 240 26.79 20.73 4.11
C GLY A 240 26.23 21.65 3.03
N LYS A 241 24.91 21.60 2.74
CA LYS A 241 24.24 22.48 1.77
C LYS A 241 23.62 23.75 2.38
N GLY A 242 23.83 24.00 3.68
CA GLY A 242 23.27 25.17 4.38
C GLY A 242 24.20 26.38 4.51
N ASN A 243 25.42 26.33 3.98
CA ASN A 243 26.40 27.42 4.00
C ASN A 243 26.84 27.77 2.56
N HIS A 244 25.92 28.26 1.73
CA HIS A 244 26.24 29.08 0.56
C HIS A 244 25.07 30.00 0.24
#